data_AF-A0ABC8TC68-F1
#
_entry.id   AF-A0ABC8TC68-F1
#
_cell.length_a   1.000
_cell.length_b   1.000
_cell.length_c   1.000
_cell.angle_alpha   90.00
_cell.angle_beta   90.00
_cell.angle_gamma   90.00
#
_symmetry.space_group_name_H-M   'P 1'
#
loop_
_entity.id
_entity.type
_entity.pdbx_description
1 polymer ?
#
loop_
_entity_poly.entity_id
_entity_poly.type
_entity_poly.pdbx_seq_one_letter_code
_entity_poly.pdbx_strand_id
1 'polypeptide(L)'
;VAYSKKDGRPVNKTVAQALSRMDELVSQIPESSMQSSSAVDKVFIQVMGPEQLERVRTYGFGPSPSDVFGLKKSEEMQAMQSQLDG
;
A
#
# COMPACT_ATOMS: atom_id res chain seq x y z
N VAL A 1 1.92 5.64 1.00
CA VAL A 1 0.62 6.35 0.96
C VAL A 1 -0.45 5.39 1.43
N ALA A 2 -1.21 5.74 2.46
CA ALA A 2 -2.31 4.90 2.94
C ALA A 2 -3.58 5.17 2.12
N TYR A 3 -4.21 4.11 1.62
CA TYR A 3 -5.48 4.19 0.87
C TYR A 3 -6.70 4.15 1.79
N SER A 4 -6.50 3.68 3.03
CA SER A 4 -7.53 3.63 4.07
C SER A 4 -7.08 4.39 5.30
N LYS A 5 -8.06 4.99 5.99
CA LYS A 5 -7.90 5.57 7.32
C LYS A 5 -7.73 4.45 8.36
N LYS A 6 -7.40 4.82 9.60
CA LYS A 6 -7.27 3.88 10.72
C LYS A 6 -8.55 3.06 11.00
N ASP A 7 -9.70 3.59 10.61
CA ASP A 7 -11.02 2.94 10.73
C ASP A 7 -11.38 2.05 9.52
N GLY A 8 -10.46 1.86 8.57
CA GLY A 8 -10.65 1.05 7.37
C GLY A 8 -11.37 1.77 6.22
N ARG A 9 -11.89 2.98 6.42
CA ARG A 9 -12.62 3.71 5.37
C ARG A 9 -11.67 4.32 4.33
N PRO A 10 -12.10 4.48 3.08
CA PRO A 10 -11.31 5.17 2.06
C PRO A 10 -10.92 6.58 2.52
N VAL A 11 -9.67 6.97 2.26
CA VAL A 11 -9.18 8.31 2.65
C VAL A 11 -9.87 9.45 1.90
N ASN A 12 -10.38 9.21 0.69
CA ASN A 12 -11.13 10.17 -0.12
C ASN A 12 -12.07 9.47 -1.13
N LYS A 13 -12.87 10.28 -1.85
CA LYS A 13 -13.85 9.80 -2.84
C LYS A 13 -13.19 9.07 -4.02
N THR A 14 -12.05 9.54 -4.49
CA THR A 14 -11.32 8.90 -5.60
C THR A 14 -10.88 7.49 -5.23
N VAL A 15 -10.36 7.31 -4.01
CA VAL A 15 -9.99 5.99 -3.50
C VAL A 15 -11.22 5.11 -3.30
N ALA A 16 -12.32 5.66 -2.80
CA ALA A 16 -13.57 4.90 -2.68
C ALA A 16 -14.07 4.38 -4.04
N GLN A 17 -14.00 5.21 -5.08
CA GLN A 17 -14.37 4.81 -6.45
C GLN A 17 -13.43 3.75 -7.02
N ALA A 18 -12.12 3.90 -6.80
CA ALA A 18 -11.14 2.92 -7.24
C ALA A 18 -11.40 1.55 -6.59
N LEU A 19 -11.60 1.51 -5.28
CA LEU A 19 -11.90 0.27 -4.55
C LEU A 19 -13.21 -0.36 -5.03
N SER A 20 -14.28 0.44 -5.16
CA SER A 20 -15.56 -0.06 -5.67
C SER A 20 -15.45 -0.65 -7.07
N ARG A 21 -14.63 -0.05 -7.95
CA ARG A 21 -14.40 -0.54 -9.30
C ARG A 21 -13.54 -1.81 -9.32
N MET A 22 -12.58 -1.94 -8.38
CA MET A 22 -11.83 -3.19 -8.22
C MET A 22 -12.75 -4.33 -7.83
N ASP A 23 -13.61 -4.14 -6.82
CA ASP A 23 -14.55 -5.17 -6.37
C ASP A 23 -15.49 -5.63 -7.50
N GLU A 24 -16.01 -4.67 -8.28
CA GLU A 24 -16.85 -4.94 -9.44
C GLU A 24 -16.12 -5.80 -10.49
N LEU A 25 -14.89 -5.44 -10.84
CA LEU A 25 -14.12 -6.17 -11.86
C LEU A 25 -13.64 -7.55 -11.36
N VAL A 26 -13.29 -7.66 -10.08
CA VAL A 26 -12.92 -8.93 -9.45
C VAL A 26 -14.11 -9.90 -9.46
N SER A 27 -15.33 -9.41 -9.19
CA SER A 27 -16.54 -10.24 -9.20
C SER A 27 -16.86 -10.88 -10.57
N GLN A 28 -16.31 -10.32 -11.66
CA GLN A 28 -16.51 -10.81 -13.02
C GLN A 28 -15.47 -11.86 -13.44
N ILE A 29 -14.40 -12.03 -12.68
CA ILE A 29 -13.36 -13.01 -13.00
C ILE A 29 -13.75 -14.37 -12.41
N PRO A 30 -13.71 -15.45 -13.21
CA PRO A 30 -13.94 -16.79 -12.72
C PRO A 30 -12.99 -17.15 -11.57
N GLU A 31 -13.49 -17.84 -10.55
CA GLU A 31 -12.71 -18.25 -9.38
C GLU A 31 -11.49 -19.11 -9.77
N SER A 32 -11.59 -19.89 -10.84
CA SER A 32 -10.48 -20.65 -11.43
C SER A 32 -9.35 -19.78 -11.97
N SER A 33 -9.64 -18.53 -12.32
CA SER A 33 -8.67 -17.56 -12.84
C SER A 33 -8.14 -16.61 -11.76
N MET A 34 -8.79 -16.53 -10.59
CA MET A 34 -8.36 -15.73 -9.42
C MET A 34 -6.97 -16.14 -8.91
N GLN A 35 -6.63 -17.42 -9.03
CA GLN A 35 -5.32 -17.93 -8.61
C GLN A 35 -4.18 -17.49 -9.55
N SER A 36 -4.51 -17.01 -10.75
CA SER A 36 -3.51 -16.46 -11.66
C SER A 36 -3.25 -15.00 -11.31
N SER A 37 -1.99 -14.68 -10.99
CA SER A 37 -1.56 -13.29 -10.78
C SER A 37 -1.93 -12.40 -11.96
N SER A 38 -1.88 -12.94 -13.19
CA SER A 38 -2.20 -12.20 -14.41
C SER A 38 -3.64 -11.65 -14.49
N ALA A 39 -4.63 -12.33 -13.90
CA ALA A 39 -6.01 -11.86 -13.93
C ALA A 39 -6.21 -10.70 -12.94
N VAL A 40 -5.62 -10.82 -11.74
CA VAL A 40 -5.66 -9.78 -10.71
C VAL A 40 -4.86 -8.55 -11.15
N ASP A 41 -3.69 -8.75 -11.77
CA ASP A 41 -2.85 -7.68 -12.31
C ASP A 41 -3.60 -6.84 -13.36
N LYS A 42 -4.38 -7.49 -14.23
CA LYS A 42 -5.19 -6.78 -15.24
C LYS A 42 -6.22 -5.86 -14.61
N VAL A 43 -6.92 -6.31 -13.57
CA VAL A 43 -7.88 -5.47 -12.83
C VAL A 43 -7.16 -4.30 -12.19
N PHE A 44 -6.03 -4.57 -11.52
CA PHE A 44 -5.24 -3.53 -10.87
C PHE A 44 -4.79 -2.45 -11.87
N ILE A 45 -4.22 -2.85 -13.02
CA ILE A 45 -3.79 -1.93 -14.08
C ILE A 45 -4.98 -1.18 -14.67
N GLN A 46 -6.14 -1.82 -14.84
CA GLN A 46 -7.32 -1.15 -15.41
C GLN A 46 -7.91 -0.09 -14.46
N VAL A 47 -7.83 -0.30 -13.15
CA VAL A 47 -8.31 0.67 -12.16
C VAL A 47 -7.26 1.76 -11.89
N MET A 48 -6.00 1.39 -11.72
CA MET A 48 -4.92 2.30 -11.30
C MET A 48 -4.22 2.99 -12.48
N GLY A 49 -4.48 2.53 -13.70
CA GLY A 49 -3.78 2.94 -14.91
C GLY A 49 -2.48 2.18 -15.15
N PRO A 50 -1.89 2.32 -16.35
CA PRO A 50 -0.63 1.67 -16.69
C PRO A 50 0.50 2.12 -15.77
N GLU A 51 1.45 1.21 -15.54
CA GLU A 51 2.67 1.52 -14.81
C GLU A 51 3.48 2.59 -15.57
N GLN A 52 4.14 3.47 -14.83
CA GLN A 52 5.00 4.49 -15.42
C GLN A 52 6.47 4.17 -15.17
N LEU A 53 7.33 4.46 -16.15
CA LEU A 53 8.76 4.15 -16.11
C LEU A 53 9.48 4.69 -14.85
N GLU A 54 8.99 5.80 -14.29
CA GLU A 54 9.58 6.45 -13.13
C GLU A 54 9.01 5.96 -11.79
N ARG A 55 7.91 5.21 -11.81
CA ARG A 55 7.21 4.79 -10.60
C ARG A 55 6.63 3.41 -10.80
N VAL A 56 7.34 2.40 -10.28
CA VAL A 56 6.85 1.03 -10.16
C VAL A 56 5.96 0.93 -8.92
N ARG A 57 4.76 0.36 -9.08
CA ARG A 57 3.83 0.06 -7.98
C ARG A 57 3.97 -1.41 -7.65
N THR A 58 4.27 -1.70 -6.39
CA THR A 58 4.34 -3.07 -5.86
C THR A 58 3.11 -3.38 -5.01
N TYR A 59 2.85 -4.67 -4.81
CA TYR A 59 1.81 -5.14 -3.90
C TYR A 59 2.27 -5.07 -2.43
N GLY A 60 1.32 -4.74 -1.55
CA GLY A 60 1.56 -4.67 -0.11
C GLY A 60 2.28 -3.41 0.33
N PHE A 61 2.65 -3.37 1.61
CA PHE A 61 3.34 -2.20 2.18
C PHE A 61 4.83 -2.15 1.82
N GLY A 62 5.39 -3.24 1.26
CA GLY A 62 6.82 -3.44 1.15
C GLY A 62 7.51 -3.42 2.52
N PRO A 63 8.82 -3.75 2.59
CA PRO A 63 9.58 -3.44 3.77
C PRO A 63 9.68 -1.92 3.89
N SER A 64 9.22 -1.36 5.01
CA SER A 64 9.49 0.02 5.36
C SER A 64 11.01 0.20 5.56
N PRO A 65 11.58 1.40 5.39
CA PRO A 65 12.98 1.63 5.70
C PRO A 65 13.38 1.17 7.11
N SER A 66 12.45 1.17 8.07
CA SER A 66 12.66 0.65 9.42
C SER A 66 12.76 -0.87 9.48
N ASP A 67 12.10 -1.60 8.58
CA ASP A 67 12.20 -3.06 8.47
C ASP A 67 13.57 -3.48 7.88
N VAL A 68 14.18 -2.63 7.05
CA VAL A 68 15.47 -2.91 6.40
C VAL A 68 16.65 -2.37 7.22
N PHE A 69 16.54 -1.14 7.74
CA PHE A 69 17.65 -0.42 8.36
C PHE A 69 17.49 -0.24 9.88
N GLY A 70 16.41 -0.76 10.47
CA GLY A 70 16.05 -0.52 11.86
C GLY A 70 15.50 0.90 12.09
N LEU A 71 15.00 1.15 13.30
CA LEU A 71 14.62 2.49 13.71
C LEU A 71 15.88 3.35 13.89
N LYS A 72 16.07 4.33 13.02
CA LYS A 72 17.03 5.41 13.29
C LYS A 72 16.44 6.26 14.42
N LYS A 73 16.98 6.15 15.64
CA LYS A 73 16.65 7.11 16.70
C LYS A 73 17.05 8.50 16.21
N SER A 74 16.11 9.44 16.21
CA SER A 74 16.44 10.84 15.91
C SER A 74 17.46 11.34 16.93
N GLU A 75 18.29 12.30 16.56
CA GLU A 75 19.27 12.90 17.48
C GLU A 75 18.60 13.42 18.76
N GLU A 76 17.39 14.00 18.65
CA GLU A 76 16.55 14.37 19.79
C GLU A 76 16.17 13.19 20.68
N MET A 77 15.80 12.05 20.10
CA MET A 77 15.42 10.85 20.86
C MET A 77 16.64 10.20 21.52
N GLN A 78 17.83 10.35 20.94
CA GLN A 78 19.09 9.95 21.57
C GLN A 78 19.48 10.89 22.71
N ALA A 79 19.36 12.21 22.50
CA ALA A 79 19.65 13.23 23.50
C ALA A 79 18.71 13.14 24.72
N MET A 80 17.42 12.85 24.50
CA MET A 80 16.48 12.63 25.62
C MET A 80 16.76 11.35 26.39
N GLN A 81 17.25 10.29 25.72
CA GLN A 81 17.60 9.03 26.38
C GLN A 81 18.82 9.21 27.30
N SER A 82 19.85 9.93 26.84
CA SER A 82 21.05 10.20 27.64
C SER A 82 20.81 11.17 28.81
N GLN A 83 19.72 11.92 28.83
CA GLN A 83 19.30 12.72 29.99
C GLN A 83 18.52 11.93 31.05
N LEU A 84 18.04 10.72 30.74
CA LEU A 84 17.31 9.86 31.68
C LEU A 84 18.19 8.79 32.35
N ASP A 85 19.31 8.42 31.71
CA ASP A 85 20.27 7.42 32.22
C ASP A 85 21.42 8.05 33.05
N GLY A 86 21.29 9.33 33.44
CA GLY A 86 22.26 10.11 34.22
C GLY A 86 21.81 10.42 35.64
#